data_AF-A0A6J6QHZ6-F1
#
_entry.id   AF-A0A6J6QHZ6-F1
#
_cell.length_a   1.000
_cell.length_b   1.000
_cell.length_c   1.000
_cell.angle_alpha   90.00
_cell.angle_beta   90.00
_cell.angle_gamma   90.00
#
_symmetry.space_group_name_H-M   'P 1'
#
loop_
_entity.id
_entity.type
_entity.pdbx_description
1 polymer ?
#
loop_
_entity_poly.entity_id
_entity_poly.type
_entity_poly.pdbx_seq_one_letter_code
_entity_poly.pdbx_strand_id
1 'polypeptide(L)'
;MVAKTGIARLAIVSKAPVIPVAQWGDQNLLAPYSKKIVLWKRTKITYLAGAPLDFSKWAGREEDQAALIEATAYAMAGITKLLEEIRGEYAPEQIFDPHKSDLPRIGNFKKSRKKRD
;
A
#
# COMPACT_ATOMS: atom_id res chain seq x y z
N MET A 1 -5.16 0.70 -2.69
CA MET A 1 -5.11 2.13 -3.09
C MET A 1 -4.40 2.27 -4.41
N VAL A 2 -4.66 3.33 -5.18
CA VAL A 2 -3.84 3.69 -6.35
C VAL A 2 -2.47 4.18 -5.86
N ALA A 3 -1.43 3.41 -6.16
CA ALA A 3 -0.06 3.67 -5.70
C ALA A 3 0.77 4.40 -6.75
N LYS A 4 1.92 4.92 -6.32
CA LYS A 4 2.91 5.53 -7.23
C LYS A 4 3.62 4.44 -8.04
N THR A 5 3.98 4.77 -9.28
CA THR A 5 4.53 3.83 -10.26
C THR A 5 6.00 3.43 -10.06
N GLY A 6 6.67 3.99 -9.07
CA GLY A 6 8.11 3.77 -8.85
C GLY A 6 8.49 2.30 -8.62
N ILE A 7 7.64 1.54 -7.92
CA ILE A 7 7.89 0.11 -7.68
C ILE A 7 7.92 -0.68 -8.98
N ALA A 8 6.94 -0.48 -9.88
CA ALA A 8 6.88 -1.15 -11.17
C ALA A 8 8.09 -0.79 -12.04
N ARG A 9 8.46 0.49 -12.08
CA ARG A 9 9.62 0.95 -12.85
C ARG A 9 10.90 0.26 -12.40
N LEU A 10 11.14 0.22 -11.08
CA LEU A 10 12.31 -0.46 -10.52
C LEU A 10 12.29 -1.96 -10.80
N ALA A 11 11.13 -2.61 -10.64
CA ALA A 11 10.98 -4.05 -10.88
C ALA A 11 11.32 -4.43 -12.33
N ILE A 12 10.80 -3.68 -13.31
CA ILE A 12 11.00 -3.94 -14.74
C ILE A 12 12.47 -3.71 -15.13
N VAL A 13 13.06 -2.59 -14.72
CA VAL A 13 14.45 -2.23 -15.07
C VAL A 13 15.46 -3.18 -14.43
N SER A 14 15.32 -3.40 -13.12
CA SER A 14 16.30 -4.20 -12.36
C SER A 14 16.13 -5.70 -12.54
N LYS A 15 14.95 -6.16 -12.97
CA LYS A 15 14.55 -7.58 -12.99
C LYS A 15 14.70 -8.27 -11.63
N ALA A 16 14.79 -7.50 -10.55
CA ALA A 16 14.91 -8.02 -9.21
C ALA A 16 13.57 -8.65 -8.77
N PRO A 17 13.60 -9.75 -8.00
CA PRO A 17 12.39 -10.33 -7.46
C PRO A 17 11.72 -9.36 -6.49
N VAL A 18 10.43 -9.10 -6.71
CA VAL A 18 9.62 -8.25 -5.84
C VAL A 18 8.76 -9.12 -4.95
N ILE A 19 9.00 -9.06 -3.65
CA ILE A 19 8.24 -9.81 -2.65
C ILE A 19 7.17 -8.90 -2.05
N PRO A 20 5.87 -9.22 -2.21
CA PRO A 20 4.81 -8.45 -1.58
C PRO A 20 4.76 -8.79 -0.09
N VAL A 21 4.71 -7.76 0.76
CA VAL A 21 4.60 -7.93 2.21
C VAL A 21 3.42 -7.12 2.71
N ALA A 22 2.48 -7.77 3.39
CA ALA A 22 1.40 -7.12 4.10
C ALA A 22 1.72 -7.04 5.60
N GLN A 23 1.33 -5.93 6.21
CA GLN A 23 1.50 -5.65 7.63
C GLN A 23 0.17 -5.20 8.22
N TRP A 24 -0.17 -5.70 9.41
CA TRP A 24 -1.37 -5.30 10.13
C TRP A 24 -1.17 -5.30 11.65
N GLY A 25 -1.75 -4.31 12.32
CA GLY A 25 -1.82 -4.19 13.78
C GLY A 25 -0.93 -3.10 14.37
N ASP A 26 0.03 -2.58 13.61
CA ASP A 26 0.89 -1.46 14.02
C ASP A 26 0.11 -0.18 14.28
N GLN A 27 -1.00 0.03 13.57
CA GLN A 27 -1.89 1.17 13.78
C GLN A 27 -2.51 1.20 15.19
N ASN A 28 -2.57 0.05 15.87
CA ASN A 28 -3.07 -0.06 17.24
C ASN A 28 -1.98 0.27 18.27
N LEU A 29 -0.71 0.07 17.92
CA LEU A 29 0.44 0.41 18.76
C LEU A 29 0.76 1.91 18.68
N LEU A 30 0.85 2.43 17.45
CA LEU A 30 1.15 3.83 17.16
C LEU A 30 0.25 4.31 16.02
N ALA A 31 -0.87 4.94 16.38
CA ALA A 31 -1.82 5.45 15.41
C ALA A 31 -1.19 6.53 14.50
N PRO A 32 -1.66 6.67 13.24
CA PRO A 32 -1.14 7.66 12.31
C PRO A 32 -1.14 9.09 12.89
N TYR A 33 0.03 9.74 12.81
CA TYR A 33 0.34 11.07 13.36
C TYR A 33 0.21 11.19 14.89
N SER A 34 0.10 10.09 15.63
CA SER A 34 0.17 10.08 17.08
C SER A 34 1.63 10.19 17.55
N LYS A 35 1.83 10.83 18.69
CA LYS A 35 3.09 10.75 19.47
C LYS A 35 2.97 9.80 20.67
N LYS A 36 1.76 9.29 20.91
CA LYS A 36 1.45 8.40 22.04
C LYS A 36 1.53 6.96 21.55
N ILE A 37 2.45 6.20 22.14
CA ILE A 37 2.57 4.75 21.96
C ILE A 37 1.68 4.08 23.00
N VAL A 38 0.86 3.11 22.59
CA VAL A 38 0.01 2.32 23.49
C VAL A 38 0.80 1.12 24.01
N LEU A 39 1.42 1.24 25.18
CA LEU A 39 2.27 0.19 25.78
C LEU A 39 1.53 -0.73 26.77
N TRP A 40 0.31 -0.38 27.18
CA TRP A 40 -0.38 -1.07 28.28
C TRP A 40 -1.02 -2.42 27.88
N LYS A 41 -1.16 -2.71 26.58
CA LYS A 41 -1.55 -4.03 26.06
C LYS A 41 -0.55 -4.48 24.99
N ARG A 42 -0.16 -5.76 25.01
CA ARG A 42 0.68 -6.35 23.96
C ARG A 42 -0.09 -6.25 22.63
N THR A 43 0.40 -5.41 21.73
CA THR A 43 -0.20 -5.26 20.40
C THR A 43 0.29 -6.40 19.50
N LYS A 44 -0.62 -7.17 18.92
CA LYS A 44 -0.28 -8.18 17.91
C LYS A 44 -0.04 -7.46 16.58
N ILE A 45 1.19 -7.50 16.09
CA ILE A 45 1.55 -7.05 14.75
C ILE A 45 1.86 -8.29 13.93
N THR A 46 1.19 -8.41 12.79
CA THR A 46 1.31 -9.57 11.89
C THR A 46 1.91 -9.11 10.58
N TYR A 47 2.88 -9.88 10.09
CA TYR A 47 3.49 -9.71 8.78
C TYR A 47 3.27 -10.97 7.97
N LEU A 48 2.92 -10.82 6.70
CA LEU A 48 2.83 -11.92 5.76
C LEU A 48 3.57 -11.54 4.49
N ALA A 49 4.56 -12.35 4.13
CA ALA A 49 5.30 -12.22 2.88
C ALA A 49 4.76 -13.24 1.88
N GLY A 50 4.37 -12.77 0.69
CA GLY A 50 3.88 -13.62 -0.38
C GLY A 50 5.02 -14.18 -1.25
N ALA A 51 4.63 -14.95 -2.26
CA ALA A 51 5.55 -15.39 -3.31
C ALA A 51 6.06 -14.19 -4.14
N PRO A 52 7.22 -14.32 -4.80
CA PRO A 52 7.70 -13.32 -5.75
C PRO A 52 6.64 -13.03 -6.82
N LEU A 53 6.42 -11.75 -7.08
CA LEU A 53 5.54 -11.28 -8.14
C LEU A 53 6.23 -11.37 -9.50
N ASP A 54 5.48 -11.80 -10.52
CA ASP A 54 5.99 -11.90 -11.89
C ASP A 54 5.68 -10.63 -12.69
N PHE A 55 6.74 -9.92 -13.07
CA PHE A 55 6.64 -8.70 -13.89
C PHE A 55 6.94 -8.94 -15.37
N SER A 56 7.13 -10.20 -15.80
CA SER A 56 7.53 -10.54 -17.18
C SER A 56 6.60 -9.96 -18.24
N LYS A 57 5.29 -9.82 -17.93
CA LYS A 57 4.27 -9.18 -18.79
C LYS A 57 4.64 -7.75 -19.21
N TRP A 58 5.38 -7.01 -18.39
CA TRP A 58 5.73 -5.61 -18.62
C TRP A 58 7.23 -5.40 -18.93
N ALA A 59 7.96 -6.47 -19.24
CA ALA A 59 9.38 -6.39 -19.57
C ALA A 59 9.64 -5.43 -20.75
N GLY A 60 10.61 -4.53 -20.60
CA GLY A 60 10.97 -3.54 -21.63
C GLY A 60 9.97 -2.38 -21.80
N ARG A 61 8.99 -2.25 -20.89
CA ARG A 61 7.97 -1.18 -20.92
C ARG A 61 8.13 -0.19 -19.76
N GLU A 62 9.36 0.02 -19.29
CA GLU A 62 9.68 0.91 -18.15
C GLU A 62 9.38 2.39 -18.40
N GLU A 63 9.31 2.83 -19.66
CA GLU A 63 8.96 4.21 -20.04
C GLU A 63 7.49 4.37 -20.46
N ASP A 64 6.73 3.27 -20.55
CA ASP A 64 5.30 3.31 -20.84
C ASP A 64 4.50 3.54 -19.55
N GLN A 65 3.94 4.75 -19.42
CA GLN A 65 3.18 5.13 -18.23
C GLN A 65 1.97 4.22 -17.97
N ALA A 66 1.27 3.75 -19.02
CA ALA A 66 0.12 2.87 -18.86
C ALA A 66 0.56 1.49 -18.34
N ALA A 67 1.66 0.96 -18.89
CA ALA A 67 2.26 -0.29 -18.42
C ALA A 67 2.68 -0.20 -16.95
N LEU A 68 3.30 0.92 -16.54
CA LEU A 68 3.72 1.13 -15.16
C LEU A 68 2.53 1.20 -14.18
N ILE A 69 1.44 1.87 -14.56
CA ILE A 69 0.21 1.94 -13.75
C ILE A 69 -0.37 0.54 -13.57
N GLU A 70 -0.47 -0.23 -14.65
CA GLU A 70 -1.00 -1.59 -14.62
C GLU A 70 -0.13 -2.53 -13.76
N ALA A 71 1.19 -2.52 -13.96
CA ALA A 71 2.14 -3.31 -13.18
C ALA A 71 2.11 -2.95 -11.69
N THR A 72 1.93 -1.66 -11.38
CA THR A 72 1.79 -1.19 -9.99
C THR A 72 0.47 -1.67 -9.38
N ALA A 73 -0.63 -1.63 -10.14
CA ALA A 73 -1.91 -2.16 -9.69
C ALA A 73 -1.83 -3.67 -9.41
N TYR A 74 -1.11 -4.42 -10.26
CA TYR A 74 -0.83 -5.84 -10.03
C TYR A 74 -0.08 -6.08 -8.72
N ALA A 75 0.98 -5.31 -8.44
CA ALA A 75 1.72 -5.40 -7.19
C ALA A 75 0.85 -5.10 -5.96
N MET A 76 0.05 -4.04 -6.03
CA MET A 76 -0.87 -3.65 -4.97
C MET A 76 -1.99 -4.68 -4.74
N ALA A 77 -2.44 -5.36 -5.80
CA ALA A 77 -3.40 -6.46 -5.69
C ALA A 77 -2.78 -7.65 -4.93
N GLY A 78 -1.50 -7.97 -5.18
CA GLY A 78 -0.76 -8.97 -4.41
C GLY A 78 -0.73 -8.65 -2.91
N ILE A 79 -0.38 -7.41 -2.55
CA ILE A 79 -0.38 -6.97 -1.15
C ILE A 79 -1.79 -7.02 -0.54
N THR A 80 -2.81 -6.64 -1.33
CA THR A 80 -4.20 -6.60 -0.86
C THR A 80 -4.70 -8.00 -0.49
N LYS A 81 -4.41 -9.02 -1.30
CA LYS A 81 -4.76 -10.42 -0.99
C LYS A 81 -4.14 -10.89 0.32
N LEU A 82 -2.86 -10.57 0.55
CA LEU A 82 -2.18 -10.90 1.81
C LEU A 82 -2.82 -10.18 3.00
N LEU A 83 -3.26 -8.93 2.82
CA LEU A 83 -3.94 -8.17 3.86
C LEU A 83 -5.33 -8.73 4.18
N GLU A 84 -6.08 -9.17 3.17
CA GLU A 84 -7.37 -9.86 3.36
C GLU A 84 -7.20 -11.12 4.19
N GLU A 85 -6.15 -11.92 3.92
CA GLU A 85 -5.80 -13.10 4.71
C GLU A 85 -5.48 -12.74 6.17
N ILE A 86 -4.62 -11.74 6.40
CA ILE A 86 -4.27 -11.31 7.77
C ILE A 86 -5.51 -10.81 8.53
N ARG A 87 -6.44 -10.13 7.84
CA ARG A 87 -7.63 -9.53 8.45
C ARG A 87 -8.79 -10.51 8.61
N GLY A 88 -8.85 -11.56 7.79
CA GLY A 88 -10.03 -12.42 7.66
C GLY A 88 -11.23 -11.69 7.07
N GLU A 89 -10.99 -10.63 6.29
CA GLU A 89 -12.01 -9.75 5.71
C GLU A 89 -11.66 -9.42 4.27
N TYR A 90 -12.67 -9.18 3.44
CA TYR A 90 -12.47 -8.72 2.07
C TYR A 90 -12.12 -7.23 1.99
N ALA A 91 -11.32 -6.89 0.99
CA ALA A 91 -11.05 -5.52 0.63
C ALA A 91 -12.33 -4.85 0.10
N PRO A 92 -12.49 -3.53 0.29
CA PRO A 92 -13.59 -2.79 -0.32
C PRO A 92 -13.57 -2.93 -1.84
N GLU A 93 -14.75 -2.99 -2.45
CA GLU A 93 -14.89 -3.06 -3.92
C GLU A 93 -14.21 -1.89 -4.63
N GLN A 94 -14.34 -0.69 -4.06
CA GLN A 94 -13.74 0.51 -4.61
C GLN A 94 -12.33 0.72 -4.04
N ILE A 95 -11.34 0.67 -4.92
CA ILE A 95 -9.95 1.00 -4.57
C ILE A 95 -9.85 2.50 -4.27
N PHE A 96 -9.33 2.84 -3.10
CA PHE A 96 -9.06 4.23 -2.73
C PHE A 96 -8.06 4.88 -3.70
N ASP A 97 -8.45 5.98 -4.34
CA ASP A 97 -7.61 6.80 -5.22
C ASP A 97 -7.31 8.16 -4.55
N PRO A 98 -6.05 8.41 -4.12
CA PRO A 98 -5.67 9.68 -3.52
C PRO A 98 -5.91 10.90 -4.42
N HIS A 99 -5.86 10.74 -5.75
CA HIS A 99 -6.00 11.85 -6.69
C HIS A 99 -7.43 12.38 -6.76
N LYS A 100 -8.42 11.55 -6.40
CA LYS A 100 -9.84 11.88 -6.38
C LYS A 100 -10.35 12.21 -4.97
N SER A 101 -9.46 12.18 -3.97
CA SER A 101 -9.84 12.43 -2.58
C SER A 101 -9.67 13.90 -2.19
N ASP A 102 -10.54 14.39 -1.31
CA ASP A 102 -10.43 15.74 -0.70
C ASP A 102 -9.37 15.82 0.42
N LEU A 103 -8.61 14.74 0.62
CA LEU A 103 -7.54 14.68 1.60
C LEU A 103 -6.30 15.41 1.08
N PRO A 104 -5.55 16.12 1.94
CA PRO A 104 -4.31 16.75 1.53
C PRO A 104 -3.31 15.68 1.07
N ARG A 105 -2.67 15.93 -0.08
CA ARG A 105 -1.68 15.00 -0.68
C ARG A 105 -0.44 14.78 0.19
N ILE A 106 -0.11 15.74 1.05
CA ILE A 106 1.05 15.72 1.94
C ILE A 106 0.68 16.25 3.33
N GLY A 107 1.44 15.84 4.34
CA GLY A 107 1.28 16.32 5.70
C GLY A 107 0.18 15.61 6.50
N ASN A 108 -0.22 16.21 7.62
CA ASN A 108 -1.20 15.62 8.54
C ASN A 108 -2.64 15.96 8.13
N PHE A 109 -3.33 14.99 7.52
CA PHE A 109 -4.72 15.19 7.08
C PHE A 109 -5.71 15.48 8.22
N LYS A 110 -5.42 15.04 9.46
CA LYS A 110 -6.28 15.29 10.63
C LYS A 110 -6.33 16.77 11.00
N LYS A 111 -5.28 17.56 10.73
CA LYS A 111 -5.27 19.01 11.00
C LYS A 111 -6.23 19.79 10.08
N SER A 112 -6.35 19.37 8.83
CA SER A 112 -7.21 20.05 7.84
C SER A 112 -8.71 19.86 8.12
N ARG A 113 -9.08 18.72 8.74
CA ARG A 113 -10.45 18.39 9.13
C ARG A 113 -10.94 19.28 10.27
N LYS A 114 -10.09 19.50 11.30
CA LYS A 114 -10.37 20.37 12.45
C LYS A 114 -10.55 21.87 12.11
N LYS A 115 -10.26 22.30 10.87
CA LYS A 115 -10.51 23.68 10.41
C LYS A 115 -11.86 23.85 9.70
N ARG A 116 -12.52 22.75 9.33
CA ARG A 116 -13.80 22.76 8.59
C ARG A 116 -15.01 22.49 9.48
N ASP A 117 -14.78 22.13 10.74
CA ASP A 117 -15.76 22.00 11.82
C ASP A 117 -15.62 23.21 12.76
#